data_AF-A0A7X6PTD0-F1
#
_entry.id   AF-A0A7X6PTD0-F1
#
_cell.length_a   1.000
_cell.length_b   1.000
_cell.length_c   1.000
_cell.angle_alpha   90.00
_cell.angle_beta   90.00
_cell.angle_gamma   90.00
#
_symmetry.space_group_name_H-M   'P 1'
#
loop_
_entity.id
_entity.type
_entity.pdbx_description
1 polymer ?
#
loop_
_entity_poly.entity_id
_entity_poly.type
_entity_poly.pdbx_seq_one_letter_code
_entity_poly.pdbx_strand_id
1 'polypeptide(L)'
;EYFHNLEYASRIVLGVNAVLLGTYLMNASYHSSTAELSVRELLVGRVAVIFWLGIVFFGIVMPLAISFISMFTGDITTLLLVIAIIGHTAGAFALKYSILKVGIYKPILPKSIVF
;
A
#
# COMPACT_ATOMS: atom_id res chain seq x y z
N GLU A 1 24.80 -17.48 -4.64
CA GLU A 1 23.76 -17.60 -3.58
C GLU A 1 23.15 -16.28 -3.15
N TYR A 2 23.91 -15.29 -2.68
CA TYR A 2 23.37 -14.07 -2.06
C TYR A 2 22.31 -13.32 -2.89
N PHE A 3 22.50 -13.16 -4.20
CA PHE A 3 21.55 -12.44 -5.07
C PHE A 3 20.21 -13.18 -5.22
N HIS A 4 20.26 -14.51 -5.32
CA HIS A 4 19.06 -15.35 -5.41
C HIS A 4 18.24 -15.25 -4.11
N ASN A 5 18.92 -15.30 -2.96
CA ASN A 5 18.27 -15.17 -1.66
C ASN A 5 17.62 -13.79 -1.47
N LEU A 6 18.23 -12.73 -2.02
CA LEU A 6 17.69 -11.37 -1.97
C LEU A 6 16.39 -11.24 -2.77
N GLU A 7 16.34 -11.84 -3.96
CA GLU A 7 15.14 -11.79 -4.80
C GLU A 7 13.98 -12.56 -4.15
N TYR A 8 14.24 -13.76 -3.62
CA TYR A 8 13.25 -14.51 -2.83
C TYR A 8 12.73 -13.73 -1.62
N ALA A 9 13.63 -13.11 -0.85
CA ALA A 9 13.25 -12.28 0.29
C ALA A 9 12.37 -11.10 -0.14
N SER A 10 12.70 -10.42 -1.23
CA SER A 10 11.92 -9.28 -1.74
C SER A 10 10.47 -9.67 -2.07
N ARG A 11 10.26 -10.83 -2.70
CA ARG A 11 8.94 -11.37 -3.03
C ARG A 11 8.12 -11.66 -1.79
N ILE A 12 8.73 -12.32 -0.81
CA ILE A 12 8.08 -12.62 0.47
C ILE A 12 7.65 -11.33 1.16
N VAL A 13 8.54 -10.32 1.22
CA VAL A 13 8.23 -9.03 1.85
C VAL A 13 7.09 -8.29 1.13
N LEU A 14 7.07 -8.30 -0.21
CA LEU A 14 5.97 -7.71 -0.99
C LEU A 14 4.63 -8.43 -0.71
N GLY A 15 4.65 -9.76 -0.67
CA GLY A 15 3.46 -10.55 -0.34
C GLY A 15 2.95 -10.27 1.07
N VAL A 16 3.85 -10.25 2.06
CA VAL A 16 3.52 -9.91 3.45
C VAL A 16 2.95 -8.50 3.54
N ASN A 17 3.52 -7.52 2.82
CA ASN A 17 3.02 -6.15 2.80
C ASN A 17 1.57 -6.09 2.30
N ALA A 18 1.26 -6.79 1.21
CA ALA A 18 -0.10 -6.85 0.66
C ALA A 18 -1.10 -7.47 1.66
N VAL A 19 -0.72 -8.57 2.33
CA VAL A 19 -1.55 -9.22 3.34
C VAL A 19 -1.76 -8.31 4.56
N LEU A 20 -0.70 -7.65 5.03
CA LEU A 20 -0.79 -6.70 6.14
C LEU A 20 -1.71 -5.52 5.79
N LEU A 21 -1.58 -4.95 4.59
CA LEU A 21 -2.44 -3.86 4.15
C LEU A 21 -3.91 -4.31 4.11
N GLY A 22 -4.19 -5.49 3.53
CA GLY A 22 -5.54 -6.04 3.44
C GLY A 22 -6.16 -6.31 4.82
N THR A 23 -5.42 -7.00 5.69
CA THR A 23 -5.88 -7.33 7.05
C THR A 23 -6.05 -6.08 7.91
N TYR A 24 -5.19 -5.07 7.77
CA TYR A 24 -5.33 -3.79 8.47
C TYR A 24 -6.59 -3.05 8.05
N LEU A 25 -6.87 -2.95 6.74
CA LEU A 25 -8.09 -2.30 6.24
C LEU A 25 -9.35 -3.04 6.69
N MET A 26 -9.31 -4.37 6.65
CA MET A 26 -10.41 -5.21 7.12
C MET A 26 -10.63 -4.99 8.63
N ASN A 27 -9.60 -5.12 9.45
CA ASN A 27 -9.70 -4.93 10.90
C ASN A 27 -10.18 -3.52 11.29
N ALA A 28 -9.70 -2.49 10.60
CA ALA A 28 -10.11 -1.11 10.81
C ALA A 28 -11.61 -0.89 10.57
N SER A 29 -12.20 -1.61 9.62
CA SER A 29 -13.65 -1.53 9.34
C SER A 29 -14.52 -2.15 10.43
N TYR A 30 -14.01 -3.11 11.22
CA TYR A 30 -14.79 -3.79 12.25
C TYR A 30 -14.75 -3.12 13.64
N HIS A 31 -13.67 -2.42 13.98
CA HIS A 31 -13.42 -2.00 15.37
C HIS A 31 -13.92 -0.60 15.74
N SER A 32 -14.13 0.31 14.79
CA SER A 32 -14.71 1.62 15.12
C SER A 32 -15.41 2.25 13.92
N SER A 33 -16.56 2.88 14.17
CA SER A 33 -17.31 3.62 13.15
C SER A 33 -16.52 4.78 12.54
N THR A 34 -15.60 5.38 13.29
CA THR A 34 -14.70 6.44 12.79
C THR A 34 -13.63 5.90 11.83
N ALA A 35 -13.06 4.73 12.13
CA ALA A 35 -12.10 4.07 11.25
C ALA A 35 -12.78 3.49 10.00
N GLU A 36 -13.99 2.95 10.14
CA GLU A 36 -14.80 2.48 9.01
C GLU A 36 -15.06 3.59 7.99
N LEU A 37 -15.42 4.80 8.45
CA LEU A 37 -15.58 5.97 7.57
C LEU A 37 -14.27 6.34 6.85
N SER A 38 -13.13 6.26 7.54
CA SER A 38 -11.81 6.51 6.93
C SER A 38 -11.50 5.48 5.85
N VAL A 39 -11.78 4.19 6.11
CA VAL A 39 -11.58 3.09 5.14
C VAL A 39 -12.54 3.24 3.95
N ARG A 40 -13.80 3.64 4.19
CA ARG A 40 -14.77 3.85 3.11
C ARG A 40 -14.37 5.01 2.21
N GLU A 41 -13.90 6.13 2.77
CA GLU A 41 -13.35 7.25 2.01
C GLU A 41 -12.08 6.88 1.23
N LEU A 42 -11.27 5.98 1.80
CA LEU A 42 -10.08 5.44 1.16
C LEU A 42 -10.40 4.54 -0.04
N LEU A 43 -11.37 3.63 0.09
CA LEU A 43 -11.66 2.61 -0.92
C LEU A 43 -12.58 3.09 -2.04
N VAL A 44 -13.56 3.94 -1.72
CA VAL A 44 -14.64 4.36 -2.66
C VAL A 44 -14.86 5.87 -2.66
N GLY A 45 -14.28 6.60 -1.70
CA GLY A 45 -14.46 8.04 -1.58
C GLY A 45 -13.43 8.86 -2.36
N ARG A 46 -13.11 10.04 -1.82
CA ARG A 46 -12.38 11.09 -2.56
C ARG A 46 -10.96 10.71 -2.98
N VAL A 47 -10.32 9.77 -2.28
CA VAL A 47 -8.95 9.33 -2.57
C VAL A 47 -8.89 7.93 -3.19
N ALA A 48 -10.04 7.33 -3.54
CA ALA A 48 -10.11 5.97 -4.07
C ALA A 48 -9.21 5.75 -5.28
N VAL A 49 -9.16 6.69 -6.22
CA VAL A 49 -8.27 6.60 -7.40
C VAL A 49 -6.80 6.51 -6.98
N ILE A 50 -6.39 7.27 -5.98
CA ILE A 50 -5.01 7.26 -5.48
C ILE A 50 -4.72 5.96 -4.72
N PHE A 51 -5.71 5.41 -4.01
CA PHE A 51 -5.60 4.11 -3.36
C PHE A 51 -5.42 2.99 -4.40
N TRP A 52 -6.32 2.87 -5.35
CA TRP A 52 -6.30 1.78 -6.33
C TRP A 52 -5.14 1.90 -7.32
N LEU A 53 -4.89 3.08 -7.88
CA LEU A 53 -3.81 3.26 -8.84
C LEU A 53 -2.44 3.34 -8.13
N GLY A 54 -2.32 4.20 -7.12
CA GLY A 54 -1.07 4.42 -6.42
C GLY A 54 -0.65 3.23 -5.57
N ILE A 55 -1.49 2.82 -4.64
CA ILE A 55 -1.11 1.82 -3.63
C ILE A 55 -1.23 0.41 -4.20
N VAL A 56 -2.40 0.06 -4.74
CA VAL A 56 -2.65 -1.31 -5.22
C VAL A 56 -1.85 -1.57 -6.49
N PHE A 57 -2.01 -0.74 -7.53
CA PHE A 57 -1.33 -0.99 -8.80
C PHE A 57 0.18 -0.72 -8.73
N PHE A 58 0.62 0.51 -8.42
CA PHE A 58 2.05 0.82 -8.39
C PHE A 58 2.80 0.25 -7.18
N GLY A 59 2.17 0.23 -6.00
CA GLY A 59 2.80 -0.24 -4.77
C GLY A 59 2.94 -1.76 -4.66
N ILE A 60 1.98 -2.51 -5.22
CA ILE A 60 1.87 -3.96 -5.02
C ILE A 60 1.88 -4.72 -6.35
N VAL A 61 0.88 -4.51 -7.21
CA VAL A 61 0.66 -5.36 -8.39
C VAL A 61 1.83 -5.26 -9.38
N MET A 62 2.27 -4.05 -9.71
CA MET A 62 3.32 -3.85 -10.71
C MET A 62 4.68 -4.43 -10.26
N PRO A 63 5.21 -4.13 -9.04
CA PRO A 63 6.46 -4.74 -8.57
C PRO A 63 6.37 -6.26 -8.44
N LEU A 64 5.23 -6.78 -8.00
CA LEU A 64 5.01 -8.22 -7.85
C LEU A 64 4.93 -8.93 -9.20
N ALA A 65 4.25 -8.34 -10.19
CA ALA A 65 4.20 -8.87 -11.55
C ALA A 65 5.59 -8.92 -12.19
N ILE A 66 6.39 -7.86 -12.05
CA ILE A 66 7.78 -7.82 -12.53
C ILE A 66 8.61 -8.94 -11.87
N SER A 67 8.47 -9.11 -10.56
CA SER A 67 9.18 -10.16 -9.83
C SER A 67 8.71 -11.57 -10.21
N PHE A 68 7.45 -11.75 -10.59
CA PHE A 68 6.93 -13.02 -11.05
C PHE A 68 7.40 -13.36 -12.46
N ILE A 69 7.36 -12.40 -13.39
CA ILE A 69 7.82 -12.58 -14.79
C ILE A 69 9.30 -12.98 -14.82
N SER A 70 10.13 -12.34 -14.00
CA SER A 70 11.54 -12.72 -13.78
C SER A 70 11.75 -14.22 -13.58
N MET A 71 10.86 -14.84 -12.80
CA MET A 71 10.98 -16.24 -12.43
C MET A 71 10.80 -17.18 -13.64
N PHE A 72 10.06 -16.76 -14.66
CA PHE A 72 9.85 -17.53 -15.89
C PHE A 72 10.93 -17.24 -16.94
N THR A 73 11.40 -15.99 -17.01
CA THR A 73 12.38 -15.57 -18.02
C THR A 73 13.82 -15.84 -17.61
N GLY A 74 14.10 -16.04 -16.31
CA GLY A 74 15.45 -16.24 -15.78
C GLY A 74 16.31 -14.96 -15.77
N ASP A 75 15.97 -13.99 -16.61
CA ASP A 75 16.61 -12.69 -16.71
C ASP A 75 15.68 -11.57 -16.26
N ILE A 76 16.20 -10.73 -15.36
CA ILE A 76 15.68 -9.41 -15.06
C ILE A 76 16.58 -8.38 -15.72
N THR A 77 15.98 -7.51 -16.54
CA THR A 77 16.71 -6.34 -17.02
C THR A 77 16.80 -5.29 -15.92
N THR A 78 17.91 -4.56 -15.85
CA THR A 78 18.09 -3.41 -14.94
C THR A 78 16.94 -2.41 -15.09
N LEU A 79 16.40 -2.24 -16.30
CA LEU A 79 15.27 -1.35 -16.56
C LEU A 79 14.00 -1.80 -15.82
N LEU A 80 13.67 -3.10 -15.83
CA LEU A 80 12.52 -3.63 -15.09
C LEU A 80 12.67 -3.43 -13.57
N LEU A 81 13.88 -3.58 -13.02
CA LEU A 81 14.12 -3.30 -11.59
C LEU A 81 13.91 -1.83 -11.25
N VAL A 82 14.45 -0.93 -12.06
CA VAL A 82 14.30 0.51 -11.84
C VAL A 82 12.82 0.89 -11.87
N ILE A 83 12.06 0.36 -12.83
CA ILE A 83 10.61 0.57 -12.92
C ILE A 83 9.92 0.02 -11.66
N ALA A 84 10.23 -1.21 -11.24
CA ALA A 84 9.66 -1.81 -10.03
C ALA A 84 9.92 -0.97 -8.77
N ILE A 85 11.14 -0.45 -8.60
CA ILE A 85 11.53 0.39 -7.45
C ILE A 85 10.77 1.72 -7.48
N ILE A 86 10.70 2.39 -8.63
CA ILE A 86 9.99 3.66 -8.78
C ILE A 86 8.50 3.47 -8.49
N GLY A 87 7.88 2.44 -9.07
CA GLY A 87 6.46 2.13 -8.84
C GLY A 87 6.19 1.81 -7.37
N HIS A 88 7.00 0.94 -6.76
CA HIS A 88 6.84 0.59 -5.35
C HIS A 88 6.95 1.82 -4.45
N THR A 89 7.95 2.67 -4.71
CA THR A 89 8.17 3.92 -3.96
C THR A 89 7.00 4.88 -4.13
N ALA A 90 6.51 5.07 -5.36
CA ALA A 90 5.34 5.89 -5.64
C ALA A 90 4.10 5.39 -4.88
N GLY A 91 3.89 4.07 -4.83
CA GLY A 91 2.81 3.47 -4.05
C GLY A 91 2.96 3.65 -2.55
N ALA A 92 4.19 3.56 -2.02
CA ALA A 92 4.45 3.83 -0.61
C ALA A 92 4.18 5.30 -0.23
N PHE A 93 4.48 6.25 -1.13
CA PHE A 93 4.09 7.64 -0.96
C PHE A 93 2.58 7.85 -1.06
N ALA A 94 1.91 7.21 -2.02
CA ALA A 94 0.46 7.25 -2.15
C ALA A 94 -0.26 6.73 -0.89
N LEU A 95 0.29 5.70 -0.24
CA LEU A 95 -0.21 5.18 1.03
C LEU A 95 -0.14 6.22 2.14
N LYS A 96 1.05 6.81 2.35
CA LYS A 96 1.23 7.86 3.36
C LYS A 96 0.31 9.06 3.10
N TYR A 97 0.20 9.49 1.85
CA TYR A 97 -0.71 10.56 1.46
C TYR A 97 -2.17 10.22 1.78
N SER A 98 -2.62 9.04 1.39
CA SER A 98 -4.02 8.65 1.54
C SER A 98 -4.40 8.52 3.01
N ILE A 99 -3.54 7.92 3.84
CA ILE A 99 -3.74 7.84 5.30
C ILE A 99 -3.85 9.25 5.92
N LEU A 100 -2.96 10.18 5.55
CA LEU A 100 -3.00 11.55 6.09
C LEU A 100 -4.22 12.33 5.62
N LYS A 101 -4.71 12.07 4.41
CA LYS A 101 -5.83 12.80 3.82
C LYS A 101 -7.20 12.33 4.28
N VAL A 102 -7.37 11.03 4.52
CA VAL A 102 -8.67 10.45 4.93
C VAL A 102 -8.68 9.91 6.37
N GLY A 103 -7.57 9.98 7.09
CA GLY A 103 -7.48 9.56 8.48
C GLY A 103 -8.35 10.46 9.37
N ILE A 104 -9.51 9.95 9.78
CA ILE A 104 -10.37 10.62 10.75
C ILE A 104 -9.89 10.21 12.14
N TYR A 105 -9.28 11.14 12.86
CA TYR A 105 -8.84 10.92 14.23
C TYR A 105 -9.95 11.28 15.21
N LYS A 106 -10.17 10.43 16.22
CA LYS A 106 -10.95 10.81 17.39
C LYS A 106 -10.10 11.81 18.20
N PRO A 107 -10.54 13.06 18.39
CA PRO A 107 -9.75 14.05 19.11
C PRO A 107 -9.45 13.56 20.53
N ILE A 108 -8.17 13.60 20.94
CA ILE A 108 -7.76 13.25 22.31
C ILE A 108 -8.25 14.32 23.29
N LEU A 109 -8.28 15.57 22.84
CA LEU A 109 -8.82 16.70 23.56
C LEU A 109 -10.18 17.10 22.96
N PRO A 110 -11.21 17.36 23.79
CA PRO A 110 -12.43 17.96 23.31
C PRO A 110 -12.08 19.29 22.62
N LYS A 111 -12.63 19.55 21.44
CA LYS A 111 -12.64 20.92 20.93
C LYS A 111 -13.36 21.76 21.98
N SER A 112 -12.67 22.72 22.58
CA SER A 112 -13.26 23.65 23.53
C SER A 112 -14.55 24.17 22.91
N ILE A 113 -15.68 23.91 23.58
CA ILE A 113 -16.96 24.47 23.21
C ILE A 113 -16.78 25.97 23.42
N VAL A 114 -16.55 26.72 22.34
CA VAL A 114 -16.58 28.18 22.40
C VAL A 114 -18.06 28.52 22.55
N PHE A 115 -18.39 29.07 23.72
CA PHE A 115 -19.73 29.51 24.13
C PHE A 115 -20.28 30.60 23.20
#